data_AF-A0A1G8HSC1-F1
#
_entry.id   AF-A0A1G8HSC1-F1
#
_cell.length_a   1.000
_cell.length_b   1.000
_cell.length_c   1.000
_cell.angle_alpha   90.00
_cell.angle_beta   90.00
_cell.angle_gamma   90.00
#
_symmetry.space_group_name_H-M   'P 1'
#
loop_
_entity.id
_entity.type
_entity.pdbx_description
1 polymer ?
#
loop_
_entity_poly.entity_id
_entity_poly.type
_entity_poly.pdbx_seq_one_letter_code
_entity_poly.pdbx_strand_id
1 'polypeptide(L)'
;MNAFLAIHPFLRCEDLSLMRPALALAGLLLLLAALLWRRTRWRQAGRAPGAGGTPADLHALLQTRKAAPPAKVADSAPPPQAPKAPDTPPFEAARLDAMFGHDRRLQGEILALFVAESRDRLAGIAHALRCERTAPARVLAQEILDGSHAMGLLPLQALARQAVHAGFSNDIGALRRLHAELLVALDALSQAVTALQTADVARADDCSGVASRP
;
A
#
# COMPACT_ATOMS: atom_id res chain seq x y z
N MET A 1 -57.70 -17.39 40.72
CA MET A 1 -56.44 -17.05 40.01
C MET A 1 -56.62 -17.36 38.55
N ASN A 2 -56.78 -16.34 37.71
CA ASN A 2 -56.29 -16.25 36.33
C ASN A 2 -56.99 -15.09 35.64
N ALA A 3 -56.19 -14.09 35.36
CA ALA A 3 -56.60 -12.78 34.95
C ALA A 3 -55.94 -12.47 33.60
N PHE A 4 -56.67 -11.70 32.80
CA PHE A 4 -56.21 -10.85 31.69
C PHE A 4 -55.76 -11.51 30.38
N LEU A 5 -56.64 -11.38 29.37
CA LEU A 5 -56.41 -10.56 28.17
C LEU A 5 -54.95 -10.19 27.85
N ALA A 6 -54.49 -10.50 26.65
CA ALA A 6 -54.11 -9.50 25.62
C ALA A 6 -53.08 -10.08 24.63
N ILE A 7 -53.51 -10.19 23.37
CA ILE A 7 -52.80 -9.85 22.13
C ILE A 7 -51.27 -9.74 22.25
N HIS A 8 -50.50 -10.62 21.60
CA HIS A 8 -49.40 -10.22 20.71
C HIS A 8 -48.95 -11.38 19.79
N PRO A 9 -48.74 -11.15 18.47
CA PRO A 9 -48.41 -12.17 17.49
C PRO A 9 -46.92 -12.12 17.14
N PHE A 10 -46.03 -12.80 17.87
CA PHE A 10 -44.63 -12.94 17.45
C PHE A 10 -44.02 -14.14 18.14
N LEU A 11 -43.70 -15.20 17.37
CA LEU A 11 -42.61 -16.16 17.60
C LEU A 11 -42.60 -17.22 16.49
N ARG A 12 -42.32 -16.77 15.27
CA ARG A 12 -41.74 -17.58 14.19
C ARG A 12 -40.35 -17.00 13.92
N CYS A 13 -39.33 -17.45 14.66
CA CYS A 13 -37.90 -17.23 14.35
C CYS A 13 -37.04 -17.97 15.41
N GLU A 14 -36.85 -19.28 15.27
CA GLU A 14 -35.80 -19.99 16.04
C GLU A 14 -34.63 -20.51 15.17
N ASP A 15 -34.72 -20.47 13.83
CA ASP A 15 -33.65 -21.03 12.98
C ASP A 15 -32.48 -20.07 12.66
N LEU A 16 -32.56 -18.79 13.02
CA LEU A 16 -31.53 -17.80 12.70
C LEU A 16 -30.40 -17.68 13.74
N SER A 17 -30.58 -18.26 14.93
CA SER A 17 -29.63 -18.14 16.04
C SER A 17 -28.43 -19.09 15.91
N LEU A 18 -28.61 -20.26 15.30
CA LEU A 18 -27.57 -21.31 15.17
C LEU A 18 -26.64 -21.13 13.95
N MET A 19 -27.04 -20.36 12.95
CA MET A 19 -26.24 -20.13 11.73
C MET A 19 -25.02 -19.22 11.96
N ARG A 20 -25.12 -18.27 12.89
CA ARG A 20 -24.03 -17.33 13.23
C ARG A 20 -22.81 -17.99 13.88
N PRO A 21 -22.95 -18.86 14.90
CA PRO A 21 -21.80 -19.56 15.47
C PRO A 21 -21.18 -20.56 14.49
N ALA A 22 -21.99 -21.22 13.64
CA ALA A 22 -21.50 -22.16 12.64
C ALA A 22 -20.63 -21.46 11.56
N LEU A 23 -21.04 -20.29 11.09
CA LEU A 23 -20.25 -19.48 10.14
C LEU A 23 -18.97 -18.93 10.79
N ALA A 24 -19.02 -18.52 12.05
CA ALA A 24 -17.84 -18.06 12.78
C ALA A 24 -16.79 -19.18 12.94
N LEU A 25 -17.23 -20.40 13.26
CA LEU A 25 -16.36 -21.57 13.37
C LEU A 25 -15.77 -21.97 12.00
N ALA A 26 -16.58 -21.94 10.93
CA ALA A 26 -16.09 -22.20 9.58
C ALA A 26 -15.04 -21.16 9.13
N GLY A 27 -15.26 -19.87 9.44
CA GLY A 27 -14.29 -18.81 9.19
C GLY A 27 -12.98 -18.99 9.97
N LEU A 28 -13.07 -19.38 11.25
CA LEU A 28 -11.89 -19.67 12.07
C LEU A 28 -11.08 -20.86 11.54
N LEU A 29 -11.76 -21.92 11.09
CA LEU A 29 -11.12 -23.10 10.48
C LEU A 29 -10.41 -22.75 9.18
N LEU A 30 -11.01 -21.92 8.32
CA LEU A 30 -10.36 -21.44 7.10
C LEU A 30 -9.14 -20.55 7.38
N LEU A 31 -9.23 -19.70 8.41
CA LEU A 31 -8.10 -18.87 8.85
C LEU A 31 -6.93 -19.73 9.36
N LEU A 32 -7.23 -20.76 10.17
CA LEU A 32 -6.23 -21.71 10.65
C LEU A 32 -5.60 -22.51 9.51
N ALA A 33 -6.39 -22.95 8.53
CA ALA A 33 -5.90 -23.64 7.34
C ALA A 33 -4.95 -22.73 6.52
N ALA A 34 -5.29 -21.45 6.34
CA ALA A 34 -4.45 -20.48 5.64
C ALA A 34 -3.14 -20.20 6.38
N LEU A 35 -3.17 -20.10 7.72
CA LEU A 35 -1.99 -19.90 8.54
C LEU A 35 -1.07 -21.13 8.54
N LEU A 36 -1.65 -22.34 8.60
CA LEU A 36 -0.91 -23.60 8.49
C LEU A 36 -0.27 -23.74 7.09
N TRP A 37 -1.01 -23.40 6.03
CA TRP A 37 -0.50 -23.40 4.65
C TRP A 37 0.66 -22.40 4.47
N ARG A 38 0.54 -21.20 5.03
CA ARG A 38 1.64 -20.23 5.04
C ARG A 38 2.84 -20.78 5.80
N ARG A 39 2.64 -21.39 6.96
CA ARG A 39 3.73 -21.95 7.77
C ARG A 39 4.43 -23.15 7.11
N THR A 40 3.70 -24.02 6.40
CA THR A 40 4.30 -25.13 5.65
C THR A 40 5.08 -24.64 4.44
N ARG A 41 4.59 -23.64 3.71
CA ARG A 41 5.31 -23.01 2.59
C ARG A 41 6.65 -22.41 3.02
N TRP A 42 6.70 -21.78 4.20
CA TRP A 42 7.93 -21.23 4.76
C TRP A 42 8.90 -22.34 5.20
N ARG A 43 8.40 -23.46 5.71
CA ARG A 43 9.24 -24.64 6.04
C ARG A 43 9.73 -25.38 4.81
N GLN A 44 9.00 -25.36 3.70
CA GLN A 44 9.43 -25.94 2.42
C GLN A 44 10.48 -25.05 1.73
N ALA A 45 10.36 -23.72 1.83
CA ALA A 45 11.40 -22.80 1.38
C ALA A 45 12.71 -22.93 2.19
N GLY A 46 12.63 -23.35 3.46
CA GLY A 46 13.80 -23.64 4.29
C GLY A 46 14.34 -25.08 4.21
N ARG A 47 13.72 -25.96 3.41
CA ARG A 47 14.07 -27.39 3.36
C ARG A 47 14.11 -27.95 1.92
N ALA A 48 14.55 -27.13 0.97
CA ALA A 48 14.95 -27.63 -0.35
C ALA A 48 16.40 -28.15 -0.27
N PRO A 49 16.67 -29.45 -0.50
CA PRO A 49 18.00 -29.94 -0.74
C PRO A 49 18.34 -29.85 -2.23
N GLY A 50 19.47 -29.22 -2.54
CA GLY A 50 20.26 -29.53 -3.73
C GLY A 50 19.85 -28.87 -5.05
N ALA A 51 20.30 -27.64 -5.28
CA ALA A 51 20.82 -27.23 -6.59
C ALA A 51 21.91 -26.18 -6.33
N GLY A 52 23.16 -26.60 -6.45
CA GLY A 52 24.32 -25.75 -6.27
C GLY A 52 24.34 -24.64 -7.31
N GLY A 53 24.18 -23.41 -6.85
CA GLY A 53 24.58 -22.20 -7.56
C GLY A 53 25.48 -21.42 -6.61
N THR A 54 26.78 -21.67 -6.71
CA THR A 54 27.78 -21.06 -5.83
C THR A 54 27.79 -19.53 -5.96
N PRO A 55 27.91 -18.76 -4.86
CA PRO A 55 28.07 -17.30 -4.90
C PRO A 55 29.37 -16.84 -5.59
N ALA A 56 30.27 -17.78 -5.91
CA ALA A 56 31.48 -17.54 -6.69
C ALA A 56 31.20 -17.12 -8.15
N ASP A 57 30.08 -17.57 -8.74
CA ASP A 57 29.76 -17.29 -10.14
C ASP A 57 29.31 -15.85 -10.38
N LEU A 58 28.62 -15.27 -9.38
CA LEU A 58 28.16 -13.88 -9.45
C LEU A 58 29.33 -12.91 -9.29
N HIS A 59 30.31 -13.27 -8.45
CA HIS A 59 31.55 -12.51 -8.30
C HIS A 59 32.44 -12.62 -9.56
N ALA A 60 32.48 -13.79 -10.21
CA ALA A 60 33.16 -13.97 -11.49
C ALA A 60 32.50 -13.15 -12.62
N LEU A 61 31.17 -13.11 -12.67
CA LEU A 61 30.40 -12.29 -13.63
C LEU A 61 30.58 -10.77 -13.38
N LEU A 62 30.76 -10.35 -12.13
CA LEU A 62 31.05 -8.95 -11.80
C LEU A 62 32.49 -8.57 -12.14
N GLN A 63 33.45 -9.49 -12.05
CA GLN A 63 34.84 -9.21 -12.42
C GLN A 63 35.07 -9.16 -13.93
N THR A 64 34.39 -9.99 -14.72
CA THR A 64 34.47 -9.92 -16.19
C THR A 64 33.88 -8.62 -16.73
N ARG A 65 32.83 -8.07 -16.10
CA ARG A 65 32.29 -6.75 -16.46
C ARG A 65 33.20 -5.59 -16.08
N LYS A 66 34.12 -5.78 -15.12
CA LYS A 66 35.08 -4.77 -14.67
C LYS A 66 36.34 -4.68 -15.55
N ALA A 67 36.57 -5.67 -16.43
CA ALA A 67 37.75 -5.75 -17.28
C ALA A 67 37.53 -5.23 -18.72
N ALA A 68 36.37 -4.65 -19.03
CA ALA A 68 36.17 -3.99 -20.31
C ALA A 68 36.87 -2.60 -20.30
N PRO A 69 37.80 -2.33 -21.22
CA PRO A 69 38.48 -1.03 -21.27
C PRO A 69 37.48 0.09 -21.62
N PRO A 70 37.59 1.28 -21.00
CA PRO A 70 36.65 2.37 -21.23
C PRO A 70 36.82 2.91 -22.65
N ALA A 71 35.77 2.80 -23.45
CA ALA A 71 35.67 3.49 -24.72
C ALA A 71 35.68 5.01 -24.48
N LYS A 72 36.63 5.63 -25.16
CA LYS A 72 36.94 7.05 -25.21
C LYS A 72 35.72 7.89 -25.58
N VAL A 73 35.34 8.77 -24.65
CA VAL A 73 34.71 10.10 -24.79
C VAL A 73 33.90 10.36 -26.07
N ALA A 74 32.58 10.46 -25.92
CA ALA A 74 31.77 11.41 -26.67
C ALA A 74 30.63 11.94 -25.78
N ASP A 75 30.76 13.23 -25.49
CA ASP A 75 29.76 14.21 -25.08
C ASP A 75 29.08 14.13 -23.70
N SER A 76 29.27 15.23 -22.99
CA SER A 76 28.68 15.58 -21.71
C SER A 76 27.16 15.77 -21.85
N ALA A 77 26.40 14.68 -21.74
CA ALA A 77 25.00 14.79 -21.34
C ALA A 77 24.94 14.95 -19.81
N PRO A 78 24.28 15.99 -19.27
CA PRO A 78 24.12 16.12 -17.84
C PRO A 78 23.37 14.88 -17.30
N PRO A 79 23.70 14.40 -16.08
CA PRO A 79 23.00 13.28 -15.48
C PRO A 79 21.48 13.58 -15.47
N PRO A 80 20.61 12.59 -15.76
CA PRO A 80 19.18 12.81 -15.74
C PRO A 80 18.80 13.38 -14.37
N GLN A 81 18.40 14.65 -14.37
CA GLN A 81 17.97 15.32 -13.16
C GLN A 81 16.82 14.50 -12.59
N ALA A 82 17.03 13.95 -11.39
CA ALA A 82 15.95 13.33 -10.63
C ALA A 82 14.77 14.31 -10.63
N PRO A 83 13.53 13.85 -10.90
CA PRO A 83 12.38 14.73 -10.95
C PRO A 83 12.38 15.62 -9.72
N LYS A 84 12.46 16.94 -9.95
CA LYS A 84 12.44 17.93 -8.87
C LYS A 84 11.15 17.69 -8.09
N ALA A 85 11.28 17.26 -6.84
CA ALA A 85 10.12 16.99 -5.99
C ALA A 85 9.24 18.26 -6.01
N PRO A 86 7.92 18.11 -6.22
CA PRO A 86 7.04 19.27 -6.29
C PRO A 86 7.20 20.12 -5.02
N ASP A 87 7.27 21.44 -5.19
CA ASP A 87 7.49 22.39 -4.08
C ASP A 87 6.38 22.31 -3.01
N THR A 88 5.23 21.72 -3.38
CA THR A 88 4.11 21.45 -2.47
C THR A 88 3.97 19.94 -2.25
N PRO A 89 3.92 19.47 -0.98
CA PRO A 89 3.72 18.05 -0.69
C PRO A 89 2.36 17.56 -1.23
N PRO A 90 2.25 16.29 -1.65
CA PRO A 90 1.01 15.70 -2.18
C PRO A 90 -0.05 15.42 -1.09
N PHE A 91 0.02 16.12 0.04
CA PHE A 91 -0.82 15.94 1.22
C PHE A 91 -1.02 17.24 1.99
N GLU A 92 -2.15 17.35 2.68
CA GLU A 92 -2.47 18.48 3.57
C GLU A 92 -1.75 18.35 4.92
N ALA A 93 -0.63 19.05 5.10
CA ALA A 93 0.14 19.01 6.35
C ALA A 93 -0.71 19.33 7.60
N ALA A 94 -1.57 20.36 7.53
CA ALA A 94 -2.44 20.75 8.63
C ALA A 94 -3.43 19.63 9.05
N ARG A 95 -3.86 18.80 8.10
CA ARG A 95 -4.74 17.67 8.39
C ARG A 95 -3.99 16.54 9.08
N LEU A 96 -2.78 16.22 8.61
CA LEU A 96 -1.92 15.24 9.26
C LEU A 96 -1.54 15.69 10.67
N ASP A 97 -1.26 16.98 10.86
CA ASP A 97 -0.97 17.58 12.16
C ASP A 97 -2.18 17.44 13.12
N ALA A 98 -3.40 17.63 12.62
CA ALA A 98 -4.62 17.43 13.40
C ALA A 98 -4.90 15.96 13.75
N MET A 99 -4.53 15.01 12.89
CA MET A 99 -4.80 13.58 13.08
C MET A 99 -3.74 12.89 13.95
N PHE A 100 -2.47 13.24 13.76
CA PHE A 100 -1.33 12.49 14.30
C PHE A 100 -0.39 13.34 15.17
N GLY A 101 -0.74 14.61 15.42
CA GLY A 101 0.12 15.57 16.09
C GLY A 101 1.27 16.03 15.19
N HIS A 102 2.25 16.73 15.75
CA HIS A 102 3.33 17.38 14.97
C HIS A 102 4.58 16.50 14.76
N ASP A 103 4.52 15.23 15.16
CA ASP A 103 5.63 14.28 14.98
C ASP A 103 5.74 13.85 13.51
N ARG A 104 6.72 14.43 12.80
CA ARG A 104 6.94 14.20 11.37
C ARG A 104 7.38 12.77 11.07
N ARG A 105 8.10 12.13 12.01
CA ARG A 105 8.52 10.73 11.86
C ARG A 105 7.32 9.80 11.95
N LEU A 106 6.46 9.97 12.96
CA LEU A 106 5.22 9.20 13.11
C LEU A 106 4.30 9.39 11.89
N GLN A 107 4.10 10.64 11.44
CA GLN A 107 3.33 10.92 10.23
C GLN A 107 3.90 10.18 9.01
N GLY A 108 5.23 10.20 8.84
CA GLY A 108 5.90 9.48 7.77
C GLY A 108 5.70 7.96 7.86
N GLU A 109 5.78 7.36 9.05
CA GLU A 109 5.54 5.92 9.26
C GLU A 109 4.10 5.53 8.89
N ILE A 110 3.11 6.32 9.31
CA ILE A 110 1.70 6.09 8.98
C ILE A 110 1.45 6.22 7.47
N LEU A 111 1.99 7.25 6.83
CA LEU A 111 1.87 7.42 5.39
C LEU A 111 2.60 6.30 4.63
N ALA A 112 3.73 5.79 5.13
CA ALA A 112 4.43 4.66 4.53
C ALA A 112 3.59 3.37 4.57
N LEU A 113 2.86 3.12 5.67
CA LEU A 113 1.91 2.02 5.76
C LEU A 113 0.80 2.16 4.72
N PHE A 114 0.21 3.35 4.60
CA PHE A 114 -0.80 3.61 3.57
C PHE A 114 -0.26 3.39 2.15
N VAL A 115 0.98 3.81 1.86
CA VAL A 115 1.63 3.57 0.57
C VAL A 115 1.77 2.08 0.29
N ALA A 116 2.22 1.30 1.28
CA ALA A 116 2.40 -0.15 1.15
C ALA A 116 1.07 -0.86 0.86
N GLU A 117 0.02 -0.53 1.59
CA GLU A 117 -1.30 -1.13 1.35
C GLU A 117 -1.90 -0.69 0.01
N SER A 118 -1.71 0.57 -0.37
CA SER A 118 -2.20 1.09 -1.65
C SER A 118 -1.50 0.44 -2.85
N ARG A 119 -0.21 0.08 -2.72
CA ARG A 119 0.50 -0.72 -3.74
C ARG A 119 -0.14 -2.08 -3.94
N ASP A 120 -0.53 -2.75 -2.85
CA ASP A 120 -1.23 -4.04 -2.92
C ASP A 120 -2.60 -3.90 -3.60
N ARG A 121 -3.37 -2.87 -3.23
CA ARG A 121 -4.66 -2.55 -3.87
C ARG A 121 -4.48 -2.27 -5.37
N LEU A 122 -3.46 -1.50 -5.77
CA LEU A 122 -3.16 -1.24 -7.18
C LEU A 122 -2.74 -2.52 -7.93
N ALA A 123 -2.05 -3.46 -7.29
CA ALA A 123 -1.77 -4.77 -7.88
C ALA A 123 -3.06 -5.59 -8.07
N GLY A 124 -3.99 -5.53 -7.11
CA GLY A 124 -5.32 -6.12 -7.22
C GLY A 124 -6.15 -5.51 -8.35
N ILE A 125 -6.11 -4.18 -8.53
CA ILE A 125 -6.74 -3.49 -9.66
C ILE A 125 -6.14 -3.98 -10.97
N ALA A 126 -4.81 -4.04 -11.09
CA ALA A 126 -4.15 -4.54 -12.29
C ALA A 126 -4.60 -5.98 -12.63
N HIS A 127 -4.73 -6.85 -11.63
CA HIS A 127 -5.26 -8.20 -11.82
C HIS A 127 -6.72 -8.20 -12.29
N ALA A 128 -7.59 -7.40 -11.66
CA ALA A 128 -8.98 -7.28 -12.06
C ALA A 128 -9.14 -6.79 -13.52
N LEU A 129 -8.31 -5.82 -13.95
CA LEU A 129 -8.30 -5.30 -15.31
C LEU A 129 -7.77 -6.28 -16.36
N ARG A 130 -6.85 -7.19 -15.99
CA ARG A 130 -6.43 -8.30 -16.86
C ARG A 130 -7.54 -9.33 -17.04
N CYS A 131 -8.36 -9.53 -16.02
CA CYS A 131 -9.54 -10.40 -16.08
C CYS A 131 -10.80 -9.69 -16.60
N GLU A 132 -10.69 -8.44 -17.05
CA GLU A 132 -11.82 -7.63 -17.55
C GLU A 132 -12.98 -7.47 -16.55
N ARG A 133 -12.67 -7.51 -15.25
CA ARG A 133 -13.66 -7.35 -14.17
C ARG A 133 -13.59 -5.95 -13.57
N THR A 134 -14.60 -5.13 -13.86
CA THR A 134 -14.70 -3.73 -13.41
C THR A 134 -15.12 -3.62 -11.94
N ALA A 135 -16.00 -4.51 -11.45
CA ALA A 135 -16.50 -4.45 -10.08
C ALA A 135 -15.41 -4.63 -9.00
N PRO A 136 -14.50 -5.63 -9.08
CA PRO A 136 -13.40 -5.75 -8.14
C PRO A 136 -12.40 -4.58 -8.22
N ALA A 137 -12.11 -4.09 -9.44
CA ALA A 137 -11.26 -2.91 -9.63
C ALA A 137 -11.84 -1.68 -8.94
N ARG A 138 -13.16 -1.49 -9.04
CA ARG A 138 -13.88 -0.39 -8.39
C ARG A 138 -13.81 -0.47 -6.86
N VAL A 139 -14.01 -1.66 -6.28
CA VAL A 139 -13.94 -1.83 -4.82
C VAL A 139 -12.56 -1.44 -4.29
N LEU A 140 -11.49 -1.90 -4.94
CA LEU A 140 -10.12 -1.56 -4.55
C LEU A 140 -9.82 -0.06 -4.74
N ALA A 141 -10.35 0.55 -5.82
CA ALA A 141 -10.24 2.00 -6.02
C ALA A 141 -11.00 2.79 -4.94
N GLN A 142 -12.14 2.28 -4.46
CA GLN A 142 -12.89 2.88 -3.37
C GLN A 142 -12.11 2.83 -2.05
N GLU A 143 -11.44 1.73 -1.74
CA GLU A 143 -10.60 1.65 -0.54
C GLU A 143 -9.45 2.67 -0.57
N ILE A 144 -8.83 2.88 -1.74
CA ILE A 144 -7.82 3.93 -1.93
C ILE A 144 -8.45 5.31 -1.75
N LEU A 145 -9.65 5.53 -2.29
CA LEU A 145 -10.39 6.79 -2.15
C LEU A 145 -10.68 7.11 -0.68
N ASP A 146 -11.15 6.13 0.09
CA ASP A 146 -11.52 6.32 1.50
C ASP A 146 -10.29 6.66 2.34
N GLY A 147 -9.18 5.92 2.17
CA GLY A 147 -7.93 6.20 2.87
C GLY A 147 -7.32 7.55 2.47
N SER A 148 -7.26 7.85 1.18
CA SER A 148 -6.73 9.13 0.69
C SER A 148 -7.56 10.33 1.15
N HIS A 149 -8.89 10.20 1.21
CA HIS A 149 -9.76 11.23 1.75
C HIS A 149 -9.51 11.46 3.25
N ALA A 150 -9.41 10.39 4.03
CA ALA A 150 -9.15 10.50 5.47
C ALA A 150 -7.86 11.28 5.76
N MET A 151 -6.79 11.00 5.01
CA MET A 151 -5.47 11.60 5.19
C MET A 151 -5.22 12.92 4.43
N GLY A 152 -6.17 13.40 3.62
CA GLY A 152 -6.01 14.63 2.83
C GLY A 152 -4.99 14.51 1.69
N LEU A 153 -4.95 13.36 1.03
CA LEU A 153 -4.05 13.07 -0.09
C LEU A 153 -4.71 13.49 -1.41
N LEU A 154 -4.90 14.81 -1.61
CA LEU A 154 -5.76 15.38 -2.64
C LEU A 154 -5.52 14.81 -4.07
N PRO A 155 -4.28 14.67 -4.58
CA PRO A 155 -4.07 14.14 -5.92
C PRO A 155 -4.53 12.69 -6.04
N LEU A 156 -4.21 11.86 -5.05
CA LEU A 156 -4.57 10.45 -5.03
C LEU A 156 -6.09 10.26 -4.87
N GLN A 157 -6.71 11.10 -4.03
CA GLN A 157 -8.15 11.12 -3.81
C GLN A 157 -8.91 11.44 -5.10
N ALA A 158 -8.47 12.45 -5.86
CA ALA A 158 -9.12 12.83 -7.11
C ALA A 158 -9.07 11.69 -8.14
N LEU A 159 -7.91 11.07 -8.32
CA LEU A 159 -7.72 9.94 -9.24
C LEU A 159 -8.51 8.71 -8.81
N ALA A 160 -8.50 8.37 -7.52
CA ALA A 160 -9.25 7.24 -6.99
C ALA A 160 -10.77 7.43 -7.19
N ARG A 161 -11.28 8.65 -6.99
CA ARG A 161 -12.68 8.99 -7.29
C ARG A 161 -13.02 8.79 -8.75
N GLN A 162 -12.17 9.26 -9.67
CA GLN A 162 -12.37 9.04 -11.11
C GLN A 162 -12.36 7.54 -11.45
N ALA A 163 -11.47 6.76 -10.83
CA ALA A 163 -11.41 5.31 -11.04
C ALA A 163 -12.69 4.62 -10.54
N VAL A 164 -13.23 5.02 -9.40
CA VAL A 164 -14.52 4.52 -8.90
C VAL A 164 -15.64 4.80 -9.90
N HIS A 165 -15.72 6.03 -10.43
CA HIS A 165 -16.71 6.40 -11.43
C HIS A 165 -16.56 5.59 -12.73
N ALA A 166 -15.34 5.46 -13.26
CA ALA A 166 -15.07 4.62 -14.43
C ALA A 166 -15.48 3.16 -14.19
N GLY A 167 -15.31 2.65 -12.97
CA GLY A 167 -15.76 1.32 -12.55
C GLY A 167 -17.27 1.16 -12.45
N PHE A 168 -18.05 2.23 -12.25
CA PHE A 168 -19.51 2.18 -12.36
C PHE A 168 -19.96 2.22 -13.83
N SER A 169 -19.28 3.00 -14.66
CA SER A 169 -19.54 3.09 -16.10
C SER A 169 -19.00 1.90 -16.92
N ASN A 170 -18.32 0.95 -16.27
CA ASN A 170 -17.63 -0.18 -16.90
C ASN A 170 -16.59 0.21 -17.96
N ASP A 171 -16.00 1.41 -17.85
CA ASP A 171 -14.97 1.87 -18.78
C ASP A 171 -13.60 1.30 -18.39
N ILE A 172 -13.30 0.11 -18.90
CA ILE A 172 -12.01 -0.57 -18.68
C ILE A 172 -10.84 0.25 -19.26
N GLY A 173 -11.06 0.97 -20.35
CA GLY A 173 -10.04 1.81 -20.98
C GLY A 173 -9.62 2.97 -20.07
N ALA A 174 -10.61 3.68 -19.51
CA ALA A 174 -10.37 4.71 -18.50
C ALA A 174 -9.72 4.13 -17.24
N LEU A 175 -10.19 2.98 -16.74
CA LEU A 175 -9.60 2.34 -15.57
C LEU A 175 -8.12 1.99 -15.76
N ARG A 176 -7.69 1.57 -16.95
CA ARG A 176 -6.27 1.29 -17.24
C ARG A 176 -5.41 2.57 -17.21
N ARG A 177 -5.93 3.67 -17.76
CA ARG A 177 -5.24 4.97 -17.69
C ARG A 177 -5.14 5.48 -16.26
N LEU A 178 -6.25 5.46 -15.54
CA LEU A 178 -6.32 5.90 -14.14
C LEU A 178 -5.49 5.01 -13.22
N HIS A 179 -5.36 3.70 -13.50
CA HIS A 179 -4.46 2.82 -12.78
C HIS A 179 -2.99 3.25 -12.92
N ALA A 180 -2.56 3.62 -14.12
CA ALA A 180 -1.22 4.14 -14.35
C ALA A 180 -1.00 5.49 -13.64
N GLU A 181 -1.98 6.39 -13.71
CA GLU A 181 -1.91 7.70 -13.02
C GLU A 181 -1.87 7.54 -11.49
N LEU A 182 -2.64 6.59 -10.94
CA LEU A 182 -2.60 6.25 -9.51
C LEU A 182 -1.24 5.72 -9.08
N LEU A 183 -0.56 4.91 -9.91
CA LEU A 183 0.81 4.45 -9.64
C LEU A 183 1.79 5.61 -9.57
N VAL A 184 1.69 6.58 -10.49
CA VAL A 184 2.53 7.78 -10.50
C VAL A 184 2.28 8.64 -9.27
N ALA A 185 1.00 8.89 -8.93
CA ALA A 185 0.65 9.65 -7.74
C ALA A 185 1.12 8.97 -6.44
N LEU A 186 1.05 7.64 -6.38
CA LEU A 186 1.52 6.88 -5.22
C LEU A 186 3.05 6.89 -5.10
N ASP A 187 3.77 6.91 -6.22
CA ASP A 187 5.23 7.08 -6.20
C ASP A 187 5.63 8.48 -5.71
N ALA A 188 4.95 9.53 -6.19
CA ALA A 188 5.16 10.89 -5.70
C ALA A 188 4.89 11.00 -4.18
N LEU A 189 3.85 10.33 -3.67
CA LEU A 189 3.60 10.24 -2.24
C LEU A 189 4.73 9.50 -1.51
N SER A 190 5.20 8.36 -2.04
CA SER A 190 6.31 7.60 -1.46
C SER A 190 7.59 8.44 -1.34
N GLN A 191 7.89 9.26 -2.35
CA GLN A 191 9.02 10.17 -2.34
C GLN A 191 8.85 11.27 -1.28
N ALA A 192 7.65 11.87 -1.20
CA ALA A 192 7.35 12.88 -0.18
C ALA A 192 7.42 12.33 1.25
N VAL A 193 7.01 11.08 1.47
CA VAL A 193 7.14 10.39 2.77
C VAL A 193 8.61 10.21 3.15
N THR A 194 9.45 9.83 2.19
CA THR A 194 10.90 9.70 2.44
C THR A 194 11.50 11.06 2.81
N ALA A 195 11.14 12.13 2.09
CA ALA A 195 11.58 13.49 2.40
C ALA A 195 11.16 13.91 3.82
N LEU A 196 9.91 13.64 4.21
CA LEU A 196 9.36 13.95 5.53
C LEU A 196 10.16 13.28 6.66
N GLN A 197 10.53 12.01 6.48
CA GLN A 197 11.30 11.24 7.46
C GLN A 197 12.76 11.71 7.55
N THR A 198 13.36 12.12 6.42
CA THR A 198 14.75 12.62 6.40
C THR A 198 14.91 14.03 6.94
N ALA A 199 13.89 14.89 6.80
CA ALA A 199 13.94 16.28 7.27
C ALA A 199 14.02 16.38 8.81
N ASP A 200 13.43 15.43 9.53
CA ASP A 200 13.47 15.38 11.00
C ASP A 200 14.85 14.96 11.53
N VAL A 201 15.52 14.03 10.83
CA VAL A 201 16.89 13.60 11.15
C VAL A 201 17.89 14.75 11.01
N ALA A 202 17.80 15.52 9.91
CA ALA A 202 18.67 16.68 9.70
C ALA A 202 18.48 17.76 10.79
N ARG A 203 17.24 17.97 11.23
CA ARG A 203 16.91 18.96 12.27
C ARG A 203 17.35 18.52 13.67
N ALA A 204 17.36 17.22 13.96
CA ALA A 204 17.87 16.68 15.21
C ALA A 204 19.40 16.81 15.33
N ASP A 205 20.13 16.60 14.23
CA ASP A 205 21.59 16.77 14.19
C ASP A 205 22.01 18.24 14.42
N ASP A 206 21.33 19.21 13.81
CA ASP A 206 21.62 20.64 13.97
C ASP A 206 21.44 21.13 15.43
N CYS A 207 20.45 20.61 16.16
CA CYS A 207 20.22 20.95 17.56
C CYS A 207 21.26 20.33 18.51
N SER A 208 21.89 19.22 18.11
CA SER A 208 22.93 18.55 18.90
C SER A 208 24.31 19.22 18.78
N GLY A 209 24.55 19.97 17.71
CA GLY A 209 25.82 20.66 17.44
C GLY A 209 26.05 21.99 18.18
N VAL A 210 25.03 22.54 18.85
CA VAL A 210 25.13 23.86 19.54
C VAL A 210 25.63 23.74 20.98
N ALA A 211 25.70 22.53 21.54
CA ALA A 211 26.15 22.29 22.91
C ALA A 211 27.63 21.86 23.01
N SER A 212 28.56 22.63 22.43
CA SER A 212 29.99 22.54 22.77
C SER A 212 30.80 23.67 22.10
N ARG A 213 30.97 24.79 22.80
CA ARG A 213 32.24 25.53 22.74
C ARG A 213 32.65 25.99 24.13
N PRO A 214 33.92 25.76 24.54
CA PRO A 214 34.47 26.21 25.81
C PRO A 214 34.63 27.73 25.87
#